data_AF-A0A645E938-F1
#
_entry.id   AF-A0A645E938-F1
#
_cell.length_a   1.000
_cell.length_b   1.000
_cell.length_c   1.000
_cell.angle_alpha   90.00
_cell.angle_beta   90.00
_cell.angle_gamma   90.00
#
_symmetry.space_group_name_H-M   'P 1'
#
loop_
_entity.id
_entity.type
_entity.pdbx_description
1 polymer ?
#
loop_
_entity_poly.entity_id
_entity_poly.type
_entity_poly.pdbx_seq_one_letter_code
_entity_poly.pdbx_strand_id
1 'polypeptide(L)'
;MLDPLELNYLAIGKKTIISPSPTFSYPDSYLSGEAVPSIAVYPVKNTQRICAQLAVFTVQGNSREALDKEFGGRLVQNGWLEAIAITNEVRQDALRFIKQNGISHFSLFPDLDGLAAYLNNTLTQSQSTMTFPNPSGSD
;
A
#
# COMPACT_ATOMS: atom_id res chain seq x y z
N MET A 1 7.45 8.07 -6.44
CA MET A 1 7.00 6.68 -6.76
C MET A 1 8.20 5.81 -7.15
N LEU A 2 8.13 4.48 -7.06
CA LEU A 2 9.23 3.55 -7.40
C LEU A 2 9.21 3.16 -8.90
N ASP A 3 10.37 3.17 -9.56
CA ASP A 3 10.60 2.53 -10.86
C ASP A 3 11.06 1.06 -10.65
N PRO A 4 10.21 0.08 -10.99
CA PRO A 4 10.50 -1.32 -10.75
C PRO A 4 11.54 -1.92 -11.73
N LEU A 5 11.71 -1.33 -12.91
CA LEU A 5 12.69 -1.80 -13.90
C LEU A 5 14.10 -1.41 -13.48
N GLU A 6 14.26 -0.20 -12.95
CA GLU A 6 15.55 0.27 -12.45
C GLU A 6 15.95 -0.44 -11.16
N LEU A 7 14.99 -0.75 -10.27
CA LEU A 7 15.24 -1.61 -9.11
C LEU A 7 15.84 -2.96 -9.54
N ASN A 8 15.22 -3.63 -10.51
CA ASN A 8 15.72 -4.91 -11.01
C ASN A 8 17.05 -4.78 -11.77
N TYR A 9 17.28 -3.67 -12.45
CA TYR A 9 18.58 -3.41 -13.06
C TYR A 9 19.69 -3.33 -12.00
N LEU A 10 19.44 -2.67 -10.87
CA LEU A 10 20.41 -2.61 -9.77
C LEU A 10 20.58 -3.96 -9.05
N ALA A 11 19.52 -4.75 -8.93
CA ALA A 11 19.53 -6.01 -8.20
C ALA A 11 20.08 -7.19 -9.00
N ILE A 12 19.67 -7.35 -10.27
CA ILE A 12 19.95 -8.51 -11.12
C ILE A 12 20.61 -8.15 -12.46
N GLY A 13 20.92 -6.87 -12.70
CA GLY A 13 21.55 -6.39 -13.93
C GLY A 13 20.63 -6.35 -15.16
N LYS A 14 19.33 -6.58 -15.00
CA LYS A 14 18.35 -6.64 -16.10
C LYS A 14 17.12 -5.77 -15.82
N LYS A 15 16.71 -4.97 -16.81
CA LYS A 15 15.48 -4.16 -16.80
C LYS A 15 14.27 -5.03 -17.15
N THR A 16 13.94 -5.98 -16.29
CA THR A 16 12.82 -6.91 -16.51
C THR A 16 12.11 -7.17 -15.20
N ILE A 17 10.77 -7.22 -15.21
CA ILE A 17 10.00 -7.64 -14.04
C ILE A 17 9.94 -9.16 -14.00
N ILE A 18 10.29 -9.74 -12.86
CA ILE A 18 10.34 -11.19 -12.69
C ILE A 18 8.93 -11.68 -12.37
N SER A 19 8.43 -12.64 -13.13
CA SER A 19 7.24 -13.40 -12.71
C SER A 19 7.70 -14.50 -11.75
N PRO A 20 6.97 -14.76 -10.64
CA PRO A 20 7.17 -15.93 -9.82
C PRO A 20 6.97 -17.16 -10.71
N SER A 21 8.06 -17.73 -11.17
CA SER A 21 8.11 -19.02 -11.83
C SER A 21 8.61 -20.04 -10.81
N PRO A 22 8.39 -21.35 -11.02
CA PRO A 22 8.97 -22.38 -10.16
C PRO A 22 10.51 -22.35 -10.11
N THR A 23 11.18 -21.55 -10.95
CA THR A 23 12.63 -21.34 -10.94
C THR A 23 13.09 -20.36 -9.85
N PHE A 24 12.20 -19.50 -9.34
CA PHE A 24 12.52 -18.59 -8.24
C PHE A 24 12.20 -19.27 -6.90
N SER A 25 13.24 -19.80 -6.25
CA SER A 25 13.08 -20.48 -4.96
C SER A 25 13.00 -19.46 -3.82
N TYR A 26 11.77 -19.07 -3.49
CA TYR A 26 11.44 -18.31 -2.28
C TYR A 26 10.68 -19.23 -1.30
N PRO A 27 11.00 -19.23 -0.01
CA PRO A 27 11.93 -18.32 0.68
C PRO A 27 13.39 -18.80 0.76
N ASP A 28 13.71 -20.01 0.28
CA ASP A 28 15.01 -20.67 0.55
C ASP A 28 16.24 -19.82 0.18
N SER A 29 16.18 -19.09 -0.95
CA SER A 29 17.27 -18.20 -1.38
C SER A 29 17.54 -17.02 -0.42
N TYR A 30 16.57 -16.64 0.41
CA TYR A 30 16.69 -15.55 1.38
C TYR A 30 17.13 -16.04 2.77
N LEU A 31 17.05 -17.35 3.00
CA LEU A 31 17.44 -18.02 4.25
C LEU A 31 18.90 -18.48 4.25
N SER A 32 19.56 -18.56 3.09
CA SER A 32 20.94 -19.05 2.93
C SER A 32 22.03 -18.18 3.58
N GLY A 33 21.67 -16.98 4.07
CA GLY A 33 22.58 -16.06 4.75
C GLY A 33 23.39 -15.15 3.83
N GLU A 34 23.35 -15.36 2.52
CA GLU A 34 23.92 -14.43 1.54
C GLU A 34 23.02 -13.19 1.38
N ALA A 35 23.63 -12.02 1.20
CA ALA A 35 22.88 -10.77 1.02
C ALA A 35 22.17 -10.76 -0.33
N VAL A 36 20.85 -10.90 -0.31
CA VAL A 36 19.97 -10.80 -1.49
C VAL A 36 19.38 -9.39 -1.53
N PRO A 37 19.53 -8.66 -2.65
CA PRO A 37 18.94 -7.33 -2.83
C PRO A 37 17.43 -7.38 -3.02
N SER A 38 16.75 -6.26 -2.77
CA SER A 38 15.32 -6.13 -3.06
C SER A 38 15.04 -6.18 -4.57
N ILE A 39 13.95 -6.84 -4.96
CA ILE A 39 13.53 -7.00 -6.36
C ILE A 39 12.05 -6.68 -6.57
N ALA A 40 11.70 -6.22 -7.77
CA ALA A 40 10.32 -6.09 -8.23
C ALA A 40 9.85 -7.34 -8.97
N VAL A 41 8.67 -7.85 -8.59
CA VAL A 41 8.04 -9.03 -9.15
C VAL A 41 6.61 -8.76 -9.60
N TYR A 42 6.15 -9.51 -10.60
CA TYR A 42 4.73 -9.55 -10.92
C TYR A 42 3.99 -10.43 -9.92
N PRO A 43 2.82 -10.02 -9.43
CA PRO A 43 1.98 -10.92 -8.65
C PRO A 43 1.45 -12.04 -9.56
N VAL A 44 1.16 -13.20 -8.94
CA VAL A 44 0.32 -14.19 -9.59
C VAL A 44 -1.07 -13.56 -9.79
N LYS A 45 -1.49 -13.45 -11.05
CA LYS A 45 -2.76 -12.81 -11.45
C LYS A 45 -3.97 -13.68 -11.10
N ASN A 46 -4.27 -13.79 -9.82
CA ASN A 46 -5.34 -14.64 -9.28
C ASN A 46 -6.66 -13.91 -9.03
N THR A 47 -6.67 -12.57 -9.06
CA THR A 47 -7.88 -11.77 -8.87
C THR A 47 -7.99 -10.67 -9.92
N GLN A 48 -9.22 -10.30 -10.28
CA GLN A 48 -9.48 -9.21 -11.21
C GLN A 48 -8.90 -7.88 -10.71
N ARG A 49 -8.84 -7.67 -9.39
CA ARG A 49 -8.21 -6.51 -8.75
C ARG A 49 -6.72 -6.43 -9.08
N ILE A 50 -5.98 -7.54 -8.91
CA ILE A 50 -4.55 -7.60 -9.25
C ILE A 50 -4.33 -7.36 -10.75
N CYS A 51 -5.18 -7.95 -11.60
CA CYS A 51 -5.09 -7.75 -13.05
C CYS A 51 -5.32 -6.29 -13.47
N ALA A 52 -6.32 -5.63 -12.88
CA ALA A 52 -6.70 -4.26 -13.24
C ALA A 52 -5.70 -3.22 -12.73
N GLN A 53 -5.05 -3.46 -11.60
CA GLN A 53 -4.09 -2.53 -11.02
C GLN A 53 -2.73 -2.56 -11.72
N LEU A 54 -2.44 -3.59 -12.54
CA LEU A 54 -1.14 -3.83 -13.19
C LEU A 54 0.06 -3.65 -12.24
N ALA A 55 -0.19 -3.82 -10.94
CA ALA A 55 0.75 -3.46 -9.89
C ALA A 55 1.89 -4.48 -9.84
N VAL A 56 3.09 -3.96 -9.62
CA VAL A 56 4.28 -4.74 -9.29
C VAL A 56 4.46 -4.74 -7.78
N PHE A 57 4.96 -5.83 -7.24
CA PHE A 57 5.28 -5.96 -5.82
C PHE A 57 6.79 -5.99 -5.64
N THR A 58 7.25 -5.55 -4.47
CA THR A 58 8.66 -5.69 -4.09
C THR A 58 8.82 -6.88 -3.15
N VAL A 59 9.77 -7.76 -3.43
CA VAL A 59 10.29 -8.72 -2.45
C VAL A 59 11.50 -8.07 -1.79
N GLN A 60 11.38 -7.81 -0.49
CA GLN A 60 12.44 -7.14 0.26
C GLN A 60 13.63 -8.08 0.44
N GLY A 61 14.83 -7.55 0.19
CA GLY A 61 16.08 -8.22 0.44
C GLY A 61 16.30 -8.54 1.92
N ASN A 62 17.32 -9.36 2.22
CA ASN A 62 17.66 -9.75 3.59
C ASN A 62 18.80 -8.90 4.21
N SER A 63 19.18 -7.80 3.54
CA SER A 63 20.20 -6.85 4.03
C SER A 63 19.79 -6.08 5.29
N ARG A 64 18.50 -6.13 5.67
CA ARG A 64 17.87 -5.34 6.76
C ARG A 64 18.01 -3.83 6.59
N GLU A 65 18.40 -3.39 5.41
CA GLU A 65 18.45 -2.00 5.03
C GLU A 65 17.10 -1.57 4.47
N ALA A 66 16.76 -0.29 4.66
CA ALA A 66 15.58 0.28 4.04
C ALA A 66 15.83 0.50 2.54
N LEU A 67 14.80 0.34 1.71
CA LEU A 67 14.92 0.39 0.25
C LEU A 67 15.50 1.72 -0.27
N ASP A 68 15.29 2.82 0.45
CA ASP A 68 15.84 4.14 0.13
C ASP A 68 17.35 4.24 0.33
N LYS A 69 17.94 3.36 1.12
CA LYS A 69 19.39 3.29 1.39
C LYS A 69 20.07 2.15 0.65
N GLU A 70 19.32 1.11 0.27
CA GLU A 70 19.84 0.02 -0.56
C GLU A 70 20.55 0.56 -1.81
N PHE A 71 21.53 -0.22 -2.29
CA PHE A 71 22.38 0.15 -3.43
C PHE A 71 23.13 1.47 -3.24
N GLY A 72 23.38 1.89 -1.98
CA GLY A 72 24.05 3.15 -1.64
C GLY A 72 23.17 4.38 -1.87
N GLY A 73 21.84 4.23 -1.82
CA GLY A 73 20.88 5.31 -2.03
C GLY A 73 20.69 5.72 -3.50
N ARG A 74 21.22 4.94 -4.46
CA ARG A 74 21.12 5.23 -5.90
C ARG A 74 19.67 5.34 -6.38
N LEU A 75 18.76 4.59 -5.78
CA LEU A 75 17.33 4.66 -6.11
C LEU A 75 16.77 6.07 -5.89
N VAL A 76 17.11 6.72 -4.77
CA VAL A 76 16.65 8.08 -4.47
C VAL A 76 17.43 9.12 -5.27
N GLN A 77 18.75 8.99 -5.34
CA GLN A 77 19.63 9.94 -6.04
C GLN A 77 19.28 10.09 -7.52
N ASN A 78 18.88 8.99 -8.17
CA ASN A 78 18.51 8.98 -9.57
C ASN A 78 17.01 9.26 -9.83
N GLY A 79 16.23 9.51 -8.77
CA GLY A 79 14.78 9.73 -8.88
C GLY A 79 13.97 8.47 -9.22
N TRP A 80 14.56 7.28 -9.07
CA TRP A 80 13.88 5.99 -9.28
C TRP A 80 13.06 5.56 -8.06
N LEU A 81 13.26 6.18 -6.91
CA LEU A 81 12.42 6.05 -5.74
C LEU A 81 12.15 7.44 -5.18
N GLU A 82 10.89 7.85 -5.25
CA GLU A 82 10.43 9.10 -4.64
C GLU A 82 9.40 8.78 -3.55
N ALA A 83 9.65 9.33 -2.36
CA ALA A 83 8.77 9.25 -1.22
C ALA A 83 7.69 10.34 -1.30
N ILE A 84 6.43 9.95 -1.14
CA ILE A 84 5.30 10.89 -1.05
C ILE A 84 4.97 11.05 0.43
N ALA A 85 5.36 12.19 1.00
CA ALA A 85 5.03 12.51 2.38
C ALA A 85 3.60 13.06 2.47
N ILE A 86 2.74 12.38 3.22
CA ILE A 86 1.40 12.88 3.54
C ILE A 86 1.51 13.64 4.86
N THR A 87 1.46 14.98 4.79
CA THR A 87 1.52 15.81 5.98
C THR A 87 0.16 15.86 6.69
N ASN A 88 0.15 16.21 7.97
CA ASN A 88 -1.06 16.17 8.78
C ASN A 88 -2.10 17.21 8.32
N GLU A 89 -1.65 18.30 7.70
CA GLU A 89 -2.50 19.36 7.15
C GLU A 89 -3.34 18.83 5.99
N VAL A 90 -2.74 18.00 5.13
CA VAL A 90 -3.40 17.43 3.93
C VAL A 90 -4.38 16.31 4.29
N ARG A 91 -4.22 15.70 5.48
CA ARG A 91 -5.02 14.53 5.90
C ARG A 91 -6.52 14.79 5.85
N GLN A 92 -6.98 15.92 6.40
CA GLN A 92 -8.42 16.20 6.49
C GLN A 92 -9.03 16.44 5.11
N ASP A 93 -8.32 17.16 4.24
CA ASP A 93 -8.79 17.45 2.90
C ASP A 93 -8.77 16.21 1.99
N ALA A 94 -7.74 15.36 2.12
CA ALA A 94 -7.71 14.06 1.45
C ALA A 94 -8.91 13.19 1.86
N LEU A 95 -9.24 13.12 3.16
CA LEU A 95 -10.41 12.38 3.64
C LEU A 95 -11.72 12.93 3.09
N ARG A 96 -11.88 14.26 3.06
CA ARG A 96 -13.06 14.91 2.47
C ARG A 96 -13.18 14.60 0.98
N PHE A 97 -12.07 14.69 0.25
CA PHE A 97 -12.03 14.39 -1.18
C PHE A 97 -12.44 12.95 -1.47
N ILE A 98 -11.86 11.98 -0.76
CA ILE A 98 -12.22 10.56 -0.88
C ILE A 98 -13.71 10.35 -0.61
N LYS A 99 -14.25 10.97 0.44
CA LYS A 99 -15.67 10.89 0.79
C LYS A 99 -16.59 11.53 -0.27
N GLN A 100 -16.22 12.68 -0.81
CA GLN A 100 -16.97 13.36 -1.88
C GLN A 100 -17.03 12.54 -3.16
N ASN A 101 -16.00 11.76 -3.46
CA ASN A 101 -15.97 10.83 -4.59
C ASN A 101 -16.73 9.52 -4.33
N GLY A 102 -17.43 9.40 -3.19
CA GLY A 102 -18.20 8.20 -2.84
C GLY A 102 -17.34 6.98 -2.49
N ILE A 103 -16.03 7.17 -2.28
CA ILE A 103 -15.15 6.08 -1.85
C ILE A 103 -15.43 5.81 -0.37
N SER A 104 -15.86 4.59 -0.10
CA SER A 104 -16.20 4.09 1.23
C SER A 104 -15.50 2.76 1.49
N HIS A 105 -15.56 2.29 2.74
CA HIS A 105 -15.02 0.97 3.08
C HIS A 105 -15.65 -0.14 2.21
N PHE A 106 -16.96 -0.06 1.98
CA PHE A 106 -17.67 -1.00 1.12
C PHE A 106 -17.28 -0.89 -0.36
N SER A 107 -16.98 0.31 -0.87
CA SER A 107 -16.52 0.43 -2.27
C SER A 107 -15.13 -0.17 -2.48
N LEU A 108 -14.29 -0.23 -1.43
CA LEU A 108 -12.96 -0.84 -1.47
C LEU A 108 -13.00 -2.36 -1.21
N PHE A 109 -13.93 -2.80 -0.37
CA PHE A 109 -14.15 -4.19 0.02
C PHE A 109 -15.64 -4.51 -0.20
N PRO A 110 -16.03 -4.89 -1.43
CA PRO A 110 -17.43 -5.11 -1.79
C PRO A 110 -17.92 -6.50 -1.34
N ASP A 111 -17.69 -6.84 -0.09
CA ASP A 111 -18.13 -8.08 0.56
C ASP A 111 -19.06 -7.76 1.75
N LEU A 112 -19.63 -8.81 2.35
CA LEU A 112 -20.55 -8.67 3.50
C LEU A 112 -19.87 -7.99 4.68
N ASP A 113 -18.61 -8.32 4.93
CA ASP A 113 -17.80 -7.73 6.00
C ASP A 113 -17.57 -6.23 5.74
N GLY A 114 -17.22 -5.87 4.50
CA GLY A 114 -17.05 -4.49 4.09
C GLY A 114 -18.32 -3.66 4.19
N LEU A 115 -19.49 -4.24 3.89
CA LEU A 115 -20.80 -3.61 4.09
C LEU A 115 -21.12 -3.42 5.58
N ALA A 116 -20.94 -4.46 6.39
CA ALA A 116 -21.19 -4.41 7.83
C ALA A 116 -20.30 -3.34 8.50
N ALA A 117 -19.01 -3.31 8.16
CA ALA A 117 -18.07 -2.30 8.64
C ALA A 117 -18.46 -0.88 8.21
N TYR A 118 -18.94 -0.70 6.97
CA TYR A 118 -19.40 0.59 6.49
C TYR A 118 -20.66 1.09 7.24
N LEU A 119 -21.65 0.21 7.44
CA LEU A 119 -22.88 0.54 8.15
C LEU A 119 -22.61 0.89 9.62
N ASN A 120 -21.80 0.07 10.32
CA ASN A 120 -21.45 0.33 11.71
C ASN A 120 -20.77 1.70 11.87
N ASN A 121 -19.77 2.00 11.05
CA ASN A 121 -19.08 3.29 11.11
C ASN A 121 -20.03 4.48 10.84
N THR A 122 -20.95 4.33 9.88
CA THR A 122 -21.90 5.39 9.52
C THR A 122 -22.94 5.62 10.62
N LEU A 123 -23.46 4.54 11.20
CA LEU A 123 -24.48 4.60 12.26
C LEU A 123 -23.91 5.09 13.59
N THR A 124 -22.70 4.65 13.99
CA THR A 124 -22.05 5.09 15.23
C THR A 124 -21.63 6.57 15.17
N GLN A 125 -21.19 7.06 14.01
CA GLN A 125 -20.90 8.49 13.82
C GLN A 125 -22.17 9.35 13.92
N SER A 126 -23.30 8.85 13.39
CA SER A 126 -24.58 9.57 13.41
C SER A 126 -25.16 9.71 14.83
N GLN A 127 -24.95 8.71 15.70
CA GLN A 127 -25.41 8.74 17.10
C GLN A 127 -24.60 9.71 17.98
N SER A 128 -23.32 9.94 17.67
CA SER A 128 -22.48 10.89 18.44
C SER A 128 -22.87 12.36 18.23
N THR A 129 -23.51 12.66 17.10
CA THR A 129 -24.05 14.00 16.76
C THR A 129 -25.47 14.25 17.29
N MET A 130 -26.15 13.26 17.87
CA MET A 130 -27.44 13.45 18.56
C MET A 130 -27.23 13.57 20.08
N THR A 131 -26.55 14.64 20.51
CA THR A 131 -26.69 15.09 21.90
C THR A 131 -28.01 15.85 22.01
N PHE A 132 -28.98 15.25 22.69
CA PHE A 132 -30.27 15.88 22.97
C PHE A 132 -30.06 17.13 23.83
N PRO A 133 -30.73 18.26 23.54
CA PRO A 133 -30.70 19.41 24.44
C PRO A 133 -31.33 19.00 25.77
N ASN A 134 -30.61 19.25 26.86
CA ASN A 134 -31.03 18.91 28.22
C ASN A 134 -32.32 19.68 28.57
N PRO A 135 -33.46 19.02 28.84
CA PRO A 135 -34.69 19.71 29.19
C PRO A 135 -34.80 19.79 30.71
N SER A 136 -34.07 20.70 31.35
CA SER A 136 -34.36 21.09 32.73
C SER A 136 -33.63 22.38 33.11
N GLY A 137 -34.38 23.48 33.03
CA GLY A 137 -34.01 24.79 33.50
C GLY A 137 -35.26 25.66 33.66
N SER A 138 -36.30 25.11 34.26
CA SER A 138 -37.40 25.85 34.86
C SER A 138 -37.42 25.52 36.35
N ASP A 139 -36.85 26.43 37.14
CA ASP A 139 -37.51 27.08 38.28
C ASP A 139 -36.59 28.17 38.84
#